data_AF-A0A6G3BTY3-F1
#
_entry.id   AF-A0A6G3BTY3-F1
#
_cell.length_a   1.000
_cell.length_b   1.000
_cell.length_c   1.000
_cell.angle_alpha   90.00
_cell.angle_beta   90.00
_cell.angle_gamma   90.00
#
_symmetry.space_group_name_H-M   'P 1'
#
loop_
_entity.id
_entity.type
_entity.pdbx_description
1 polymer ?
#
loop_
_entity_poly.entity_id
_entity_poly.type
_entity_poly.pdbx_seq_one_letter_code
_entity_poly.pdbx_strand_id
1 'polypeptide(L)'
;MKDSYRLYRRAVDDVWKGWWVSWPLSARVELGQVLENADGRVRPAGVLSDRGIAFTSRPGTPHNDYTYDTQGSASVRFKAAGVAADGFTALAVADFGAQVTFEKDDAVLVVYRGLTESGVSDVRSLAAALVRRGWDDWDGTLLAVTDVVSAASGTVLTAAEAGAVAELRLQAGAGQAQLGLADLASRASVAGRRRLGLEWLGTDSTPFFRVVRLRKNWFGKVTKDYGPRQPGRGAAPVPVPPVLLEEAQDDPQVVLETVSADEQPAEGLTEPA
;
A
#
# COMPACT_ATOMS: atom_id res chain seq x y z
N MET A 1 23.81 3.81 -1.57
CA MET A 1 22.63 3.58 -2.43
C MET A 1 21.47 4.29 -1.75
N LYS A 2 20.90 5.33 -2.36
CA LYS A 2 19.75 6.03 -1.76
C LYS A 2 18.54 5.09 -1.80
N ASP A 3 17.73 5.19 -0.76
CA ASP A 3 16.65 4.25 -0.45
C ASP A 3 15.45 4.46 -1.38
N SER A 4 15.24 3.58 -2.37
CA SER A 4 14.14 3.67 -3.34
C SER A 4 12.77 3.73 -2.69
N TYR A 5 12.60 3.13 -1.50
CA TYR A 5 11.38 3.25 -0.71
C TYR A 5 11.08 4.71 -0.36
N ARG A 6 12.09 5.47 0.09
CA ARG A 6 11.89 6.89 0.47
C ARG A 6 11.54 7.75 -0.73
N LEU A 7 12.14 7.49 -1.89
CA LEU A 7 11.81 8.21 -3.13
C LEU A 7 10.37 7.93 -3.54
N TYR A 8 9.97 6.66 -3.56
CA TYR A 8 8.60 6.27 -3.85
C TYR A 8 7.61 6.87 -2.85
N ARG A 9 7.87 6.75 -1.55
CA ARG A 9 7.01 7.31 -0.50
C ARG A 9 6.84 8.82 -0.66
N ARG A 10 7.93 9.56 -0.92
CA ARG A 10 7.87 11.00 -1.17
C ARG A 10 7.04 11.34 -2.42
N ALA A 11 7.11 10.52 -3.46
CA ALA A 11 6.34 10.71 -4.69
C ALA A 11 4.83 10.71 -4.43
N VAL A 12 4.39 9.77 -3.58
CA VAL A 12 2.96 9.51 -3.35
C VAL A 12 2.37 10.29 -2.18
N ASP A 13 3.21 10.86 -1.29
CA ASP A 13 2.79 11.47 -0.01
C ASP A 13 1.81 12.65 -0.17
N ASP A 14 1.91 13.44 -1.25
CA ASP A 14 1.06 14.62 -1.44
C ASP A 14 -0.43 14.23 -1.61
N VAL A 15 -0.70 13.26 -2.48
CA VAL A 15 -2.07 12.80 -2.78
C VAL A 15 -2.54 11.76 -1.77
N TRP A 16 -1.63 10.89 -1.31
CA TRP A 16 -1.95 9.76 -0.45
C TRP A 16 -1.53 10.01 1.00
N LYS A 17 -1.54 11.27 1.43
CA LYS A 17 -1.21 11.66 2.80
C LYS A 17 -2.03 10.87 3.82
N GLY A 18 -1.35 10.26 4.79
CA GLY A 18 -1.98 9.44 5.83
C GLY A 18 -2.36 8.02 5.40
N TRP A 19 -2.06 7.62 4.16
CA TRP A 19 -2.09 6.22 3.75
C TRP A 19 -0.72 5.59 3.95
N TRP A 20 -0.72 4.33 4.40
CA TRP A 20 0.46 3.50 4.33
C TRP A 20 0.69 3.06 2.90
N VAL A 21 1.95 2.83 2.55
CA VAL A 21 2.35 2.37 1.21
C VAL A 21 2.74 0.90 1.26
N SER A 22 2.34 0.09 0.29
CA SER A 22 2.85 -1.29 0.23
C SER A 22 4.30 -1.31 -0.21
N TRP A 23 5.12 -2.00 0.57
CA TRP A 23 6.51 -2.24 0.24
C TRP A 23 6.90 -3.64 0.74
N PRO A 24 7.49 -4.51 -0.09
CA PRO A 24 7.80 -4.31 -1.52
C PRO A 24 6.53 -4.04 -2.35
N LEU A 25 6.66 -3.40 -3.51
CA LEU A 25 5.51 -3.02 -4.36
C LEU A 25 4.72 -4.24 -4.89
N SER A 26 5.30 -5.43 -4.83
CA SER A 26 4.64 -6.71 -5.12
C SER A 26 3.77 -7.22 -3.97
N ALA A 27 3.90 -6.66 -2.76
CA ALA A 27 3.12 -7.08 -1.61
C ALA A 27 1.64 -6.75 -1.84
N ARG A 28 0.79 -7.77 -1.67
CA ARG A 28 -0.66 -7.64 -1.73
C ARG A 28 -1.18 -7.54 -0.31
N VAL A 29 -1.57 -6.33 0.05
CA VAL A 29 -2.29 -6.08 1.30
C VAL A 29 -3.78 -6.23 1.03
N GLU A 30 -4.45 -6.97 1.88
CA GLU A 30 -5.87 -7.28 1.74
C GLU A 30 -6.70 -6.65 2.86
N LEU A 31 -7.96 -6.35 2.54
CA LEU A 31 -8.91 -5.84 3.51
C LEU A 31 -9.12 -6.88 4.63
N GLY A 32 -9.01 -6.45 5.89
CA GLY A 32 -9.13 -7.35 7.04
C GLY A 32 -7.90 -8.20 7.32
N GLN A 33 -6.80 -7.98 6.61
CA GLN A 33 -5.50 -8.51 7.01
C GLN A 33 -5.08 -7.93 8.36
N VAL A 34 -4.43 -8.74 9.18
CA VAL A 34 -3.83 -8.32 10.45
C VAL A 34 -2.33 -8.23 10.25
N LEU A 35 -1.77 -7.07 10.59
CA LEU A 35 -0.33 -6.83 10.61
C LEU A 35 0.12 -6.69 12.06
N GLU A 36 1.38 -6.96 12.32
CA GLU A 36 2.01 -6.74 13.61
C GLU A 36 3.15 -5.75 13.42
N ASN A 37 3.10 -4.64 14.16
CA ASN A 37 4.15 -3.62 14.19
C ASN A 37 4.93 -3.74 15.49
N ALA A 38 6.05 -4.48 15.43
CA ALA A 38 6.92 -4.75 16.56
C ALA A 38 8.38 -4.49 16.17
N ASP A 39 9.16 -3.90 17.07
CA ASP A 39 10.61 -3.65 16.90
C ASP A 39 10.98 -2.90 15.61
N GLY A 40 10.11 -1.98 15.19
CA GLY A 40 10.33 -1.20 13.97
C GLY A 40 10.17 -2.02 12.69
N ARG A 41 9.45 -3.14 12.73
CA ARG A 41 9.13 -3.99 11.58
C ARG A 41 7.64 -4.27 11.53
N VAL A 42 7.11 -4.35 10.32
CA VAL A 42 5.71 -4.73 10.10
C VAL A 42 5.68 -6.06 9.36
N ARG A 43 4.99 -7.03 9.94
CA ARG A 43 4.84 -8.37 9.36
C ARG A 43 3.38 -8.82 9.32
N PRO A 44 2.99 -9.67 8.37
CA PRO A 44 1.68 -10.32 8.40
C PRO A 44 1.52 -11.15 9.68
N ALA A 45 0.35 -11.03 10.31
CA ALA A 45 -0.03 -11.78 11.52
C ALA A 45 -1.36 -12.55 11.34
N GLY A 46 -1.78 -12.77 10.10
CA GLY A 46 -3.01 -13.49 9.73
C GLY A 46 -4.12 -12.54 9.28
N VAL A 47 -5.38 -12.95 9.46
CA VAL A 47 -6.56 -12.17 9.08
C VAL A 47 -7.56 -12.05 10.24
N LEU A 48 -8.47 -11.08 10.14
CA LEU A 48 -9.51 -10.84 11.15
C LEU A 48 -10.46 -12.05 11.31
N SER A 49 -10.75 -12.76 10.22
CA SER A 49 -11.62 -13.94 10.23
C SER A 49 -11.08 -15.10 11.05
N ASP A 50 -9.75 -15.31 11.04
CA ASP A 50 -9.10 -16.35 11.86
C ASP A 50 -9.23 -16.04 13.35
N ARG A 51 -9.43 -14.76 13.68
CA ARG A 51 -9.71 -14.26 15.02
C ARG A 51 -11.21 -14.08 15.25
N GLY A 52 -12.08 -14.70 14.45
CA GLY A 52 -13.53 -14.60 14.61
C GLY A 52 -14.08 -13.16 14.59
N ILE A 53 -13.32 -12.19 14.05
CA ILE A 53 -13.79 -10.84 13.83
C ILE A 53 -14.37 -10.81 12.41
N ALA A 54 -15.70 -10.80 12.33
CA ALA A 54 -16.40 -10.53 11.08
C ALA A 54 -16.43 -9.03 10.79
N PHE A 55 -16.34 -8.68 9.51
CA PHE A 55 -16.55 -7.32 9.04
C PHE A 55 -17.30 -7.36 7.70
N THR A 56 -17.98 -6.26 7.39
CA THR A 56 -18.61 -6.07 6.09
C THR A 56 -17.74 -5.12 5.27
N SER A 57 -17.42 -5.51 4.03
CA SER A 57 -16.71 -4.66 3.09
C SER A 57 -17.67 -3.68 2.39
N ARG A 58 -17.29 -2.41 2.28
CA ARG A 58 -17.86 -1.49 1.31
C ARG A 58 -17.22 -1.72 -0.06
N PRO A 59 -18.00 -1.73 -1.14
CA PRO A 59 -17.48 -1.94 -2.48
C PRO A 59 -16.51 -0.83 -2.90
N GLY A 60 -15.67 -1.19 -3.87
CA GLY A 60 -14.68 -0.32 -4.48
C GLY A 60 -15.24 1.03 -4.94
N THR A 61 -14.78 2.15 -4.38
CA THR A 61 -14.99 3.47 -4.97
C THR A 61 -13.88 3.71 -5.99
N PRO A 62 -14.21 3.96 -7.27
CA PRO A 62 -13.19 4.25 -8.28
C PRO A 62 -12.43 5.54 -7.95
N HIS A 63 -11.13 5.50 -8.17
CA HIS A 63 -10.24 6.65 -8.15
C HIS A 63 -9.74 6.95 -9.57
N ASN A 64 -9.32 8.18 -9.81
CA ASN A 64 -8.65 8.52 -11.07
C ASN A 64 -7.32 7.79 -11.18
N ASP A 65 -6.89 7.50 -12.41
CA ASP A 65 -5.52 7.02 -12.67
C ASP A 65 -4.51 8.01 -12.06
N TYR A 66 -3.43 7.47 -11.48
CA TYR A 66 -2.42 8.26 -10.79
C TYR A 66 -1.15 8.30 -11.62
N THR A 67 -0.65 9.50 -11.90
CA THR A 67 0.64 9.71 -12.56
C THR A 67 1.41 10.75 -11.77
N TYR A 68 2.63 10.39 -11.38
CA TYR A 68 3.58 11.29 -10.75
C TYR A 68 4.94 11.13 -11.41
N ASP A 69 5.54 12.25 -11.75
CA ASP A 69 6.95 12.35 -12.06
C ASP A 69 7.57 13.44 -11.17
N THR A 70 8.86 13.34 -10.87
CA THR A 70 9.54 14.31 -9.98
C THR A 70 9.66 15.69 -10.66
N GLN A 71 8.55 16.43 -10.71
CA GLN A 71 8.45 17.78 -11.25
C GLN A 71 8.98 17.92 -12.69
N GLY A 72 8.61 17.03 -13.60
CA GLY A 72 9.06 17.10 -14.99
C GLY A 72 10.42 16.44 -15.27
N SER A 73 11.06 15.81 -14.27
CA SER A 73 12.42 15.25 -14.46
C SER A 73 12.47 13.94 -15.25
N ALA A 74 11.31 13.37 -15.61
CA ALA A 74 11.23 12.17 -16.44
C ALA A 74 10.66 12.55 -17.80
N SER A 75 11.47 12.43 -18.86
CA SER A 75 10.99 12.58 -20.23
C SER A 75 10.60 11.22 -20.80
N VAL A 76 9.45 11.15 -21.46
CA VAL A 76 8.94 9.92 -22.09
C VAL A 76 8.80 10.13 -23.58
N ARG A 77 9.49 9.29 -24.36
CA ARG A 77 9.41 9.25 -25.81
C ARG A 77 8.79 7.95 -26.26
N PHE A 78 7.79 8.00 -27.11
CA PHE A 78 7.15 6.79 -27.65
C PHE A 78 7.74 6.41 -29.01
N LYS A 79 7.77 5.11 -29.28
CA LYS A 79 8.19 4.50 -30.55
C LYS A 79 7.03 3.67 -31.11
N ALA A 80 6.60 4.02 -32.32
CA ALA A 80 5.65 3.23 -33.08
C ALA A 80 6.28 1.95 -33.66
N ALA A 81 5.48 0.90 -33.78
CA ALA A 81 5.90 -0.33 -34.47
C ALA A 81 6.13 -0.06 -35.96
N GLY A 82 7.16 -0.67 -36.54
CA GLY A 82 7.55 -0.49 -37.95
C GLY A 82 8.38 0.77 -38.22
N VAL A 83 8.63 1.60 -37.21
CA VAL A 83 9.42 2.82 -37.33
C VAL A 83 10.73 2.64 -36.56
N ALA A 84 11.86 2.83 -37.25
CA ALA A 84 13.15 2.99 -36.58
C ALA A 84 13.17 4.35 -35.87
N ALA A 85 13.61 4.38 -34.62
CA ALA A 85 13.65 5.61 -33.83
C ALA A 85 15.03 5.77 -33.19
N ASP A 86 15.68 6.90 -33.44
CA ASP A 86 16.98 7.20 -32.86
C ASP A 86 16.91 7.22 -31.33
N GLY A 87 17.95 6.69 -30.70
CA GLY A 87 18.07 6.60 -29.25
C GLY A 87 17.46 5.34 -28.63
N PHE A 88 16.67 4.56 -29.37
CA PHE A 88 16.21 3.24 -28.93
C PHE A 88 17.22 2.17 -29.35
N THR A 89 17.73 1.44 -28.38
CA THR A 89 18.82 0.46 -28.56
C THR A 89 18.37 -0.96 -28.27
N ALA A 90 17.32 -1.14 -27.47
CA ALA A 90 16.83 -2.43 -27.03
C ALA A 90 15.52 -2.86 -27.73
N LEU A 91 14.77 -1.91 -28.30
CA LEU A 91 13.54 -2.20 -29.06
C LEU A 91 13.83 -2.45 -30.54
N ALA A 92 13.34 -3.57 -31.07
CA ALA A 92 13.41 -3.85 -32.51
C ALA A 92 12.51 -2.90 -33.31
N VAL A 93 12.72 -2.80 -34.63
CA VAL A 93 11.88 -1.96 -35.51
C VAL A 93 10.39 -2.33 -35.39
N ALA A 94 10.08 -3.63 -35.32
CA ALA A 94 8.72 -4.13 -35.17
C ALA A 94 8.12 -3.90 -33.76
N ASP A 95 8.94 -3.61 -32.76
CA ASP A 95 8.46 -3.40 -31.40
C ASP A 95 7.75 -2.04 -31.25
N PHE A 96 6.66 -2.06 -30.51
CA PHE A 96 6.01 -0.89 -29.96
C PHE A 96 6.56 -0.60 -28.57
N GLY A 97 6.84 0.66 -28.24
CA GLY A 97 7.41 0.94 -26.92
C GLY A 97 7.57 2.40 -26.54
N ALA A 98 8.22 2.61 -25.40
CA ALA A 98 8.53 3.90 -24.83
C ALA A 98 9.94 3.91 -24.25
N GLN A 99 10.60 5.06 -24.31
CA GLN A 99 11.85 5.32 -23.60
C GLN A 99 11.58 6.37 -22.53
N VAL A 100 11.88 6.02 -21.28
CA VAL A 100 11.85 6.92 -20.13
C VAL A 100 13.28 7.34 -19.85
N THR A 101 13.55 8.64 -19.85
CA THR A 101 14.85 9.21 -19.51
C THR A 101 14.72 10.12 -18.31
N PHE A 102 15.56 9.91 -17.29
CA PHE A 102 15.58 10.73 -16.09
C PHE A 102 16.69 11.79 -16.19
N GLU A 103 16.32 13.05 -16.04
CA GLU A 103 17.25 14.18 -16.18
C GLU A 103 18.03 14.45 -14.89
N LYS A 104 17.49 14.03 -13.74
CA LYS A 104 18.07 14.26 -12.42
C LYS A 104 18.36 12.93 -11.72
N ASP A 105 19.27 12.98 -10.75
CA ASP A 105 19.36 11.94 -9.73
C ASP A 105 18.09 11.95 -8.86
N ASP A 106 17.80 10.84 -8.18
CA ASP A 106 16.65 10.69 -7.29
C ASP A 106 15.27 10.94 -7.93
N ALA A 107 15.19 10.93 -9.26
CA ALA A 107 13.94 11.06 -9.98
C ALA A 107 13.14 9.76 -9.92
N VAL A 108 11.81 9.89 -9.84
CA VAL A 108 10.87 8.78 -9.83
C VAL A 108 9.72 9.05 -10.78
N LEU A 109 9.29 8.01 -11.49
CA LEU A 109 8.08 7.95 -12.28
C LEU A 109 7.17 6.89 -11.65
N VAL A 110 5.98 7.29 -11.24
CA VAL A 110 4.91 6.41 -10.71
C VAL A 110 3.71 6.55 -11.61
N VAL A 111 3.22 5.43 -12.13
CA VAL A 111 1.98 5.37 -12.90
C VAL A 111 1.15 4.22 -12.35
N TYR A 112 -0.08 4.49 -11.92
CA TYR A 112 -1.07 3.48 -11.55
C TYR A 112 -2.36 3.69 -12.33
N ARG A 113 -2.99 2.58 -12.73
CA ARG A 113 -4.27 2.59 -13.43
C ARG A 113 -5.32 1.75 -12.76
N GLY A 114 -6.58 2.13 -12.98
CA GLY A 114 -7.75 1.42 -12.48
C GLY A 114 -7.74 1.38 -10.96
N LEU A 115 -7.39 2.51 -10.33
CA LEU A 115 -7.34 2.60 -8.88
C LEU A 115 -8.75 2.47 -8.31
N THR A 116 -8.90 1.60 -7.33
CA THR A 116 -10.19 1.31 -6.68
C THR A 116 -9.98 1.15 -5.18
N GLU A 117 -10.73 1.90 -4.38
CA GLU A 117 -10.65 1.84 -2.92
C GLU A 117 -11.77 0.98 -2.34
N SER A 118 -11.42 -0.09 -1.63
CA SER A 118 -12.35 -0.84 -0.79
C SER A 118 -12.04 -0.64 0.68
N GLY A 119 -13.02 -0.83 1.56
CA GLY A 119 -12.81 -0.65 2.99
C GLY A 119 -13.86 -1.34 3.85
N VAL A 120 -13.70 -1.24 5.17
CA VAL A 120 -14.72 -1.73 6.12
C VAL A 120 -15.87 -0.73 6.15
N SER A 121 -17.12 -1.21 6.08
CA SER A 121 -18.32 -0.37 6.10
C SER A 121 -18.78 -0.04 7.52
N ASP A 122 -18.72 -1.01 8.44
CA ASP A 122 -19.21 -0.86 9.81
C ASP A 122 -18.03 -0.82 10.81
N VAL A 123 -17.49 0.38 10.98
CA VAL A 123 -16.38 0.63 11.91
C VAL A 123 -16.80 0.44 13.37
N ARG A 124 -18.10 0.62 13.71
CA ARG A 124 -18.63 0.43 15.07
C ARG A 124 -18.59 -1.04 15.46
N SER A 125 -19.09 -1.91 14.58
CA SER A 125 -19.01 -3.36 14.80
C SER A 125 -17.57 -3.86 14.85
N LEU A 126 -16.69 -3.34 13.98
CA LEU A 126 -15.25 -3.66 14.03
C LEU A 126 -14.62 -3.24 15.37
N ALA A 127 -14.91 -2.02 15.84
CA ALA A 127 -14.39 -1.52 17.11
C ALA A 127 -14.83 -2.38 18.29
N ALA A 128 -16.11 -2.72 18.38
CA ALA A 128 -16.62 -3.60 19.42
C ALA A 128 -15.99 -5.00 19.38
N ALA A 129 -15.78 -5.55 18.19
CA ALA A 129 -15.13 -6.85 18.01
C ALA A 129 -13.64 -6.81 18.40
N LEU A 130 -12.93 -5.74 18.03
CA LEU A 130 -11.55 -5.51 18.44
C LEU A 130 -11.45 -5.31 19.95
N VAL A 131 -12.35 -4.57 20.60
CA VAL A 131 -12.38 -4.43 22.07
C VAL A 131 -12.55 -5.78 22.75
N ARG A 132 -13.43 -6.65 22.25
CA ARG A 132 -13.56 -8.02 22.77
C ARG A 132 -12.24 -8.78 22.66
N ARG A 133 -11.58 -8.73 21.49
CA ARG A 133 -10.27 -9.36 21.30
C ARG A 133 -9.17 -8.70 22.13
N GLY A 134 -9.21 -7.38 22.33
CA GLY A 134 -8.28 -6.62 23.17
C GLY A 134 -8.30 -7.04 24.63
N TRP A 135 -9.43 -7.59 25.06
CA TRP A 135 -9.59 -8.20 26.37
C TRP A 135 -8.96 -9.58 26.47
N ASP A 136 -8.99 -10.35 25.37
CA ASP A 136 -8.54 -11.74 25.31
C ASP A 136 -7.08 -11.87 24.84
N ASP A 137 -6.80 -11.63 23.56
CA ASP A 137 -5.57 -11.99 22.86
C ASP A 137 -5.02 -10.92 21.90
N TRP A 138 -5.65 -9.74 21.83
CA TRP A 138 -5.20 -8.62 20.99
C TRP A 138 -4.39 -7.60 21.81
N ASP A 139 -3.17 -7.32 21.36
CA ASP A 139 -2.29 -6.33 21.97
C ASP A 139 -2.10 -5.06 21.12
N GLY A 140 -1.37 -4.09 21.66
CA GLY A 140 -1.17 -2.78 21.01
C GLY A 140 -0.21 -2.79 19.81
N THR A 141 0.43 -3.93 19.49
CA THR A 141 1.30 -4.09 18.31
C THR A 141 0.51 -4.53 17.09
N LEU A 142 -0.66 -5.15 17.28
CA LEU A 142 -1.52 -5.62 16.20
C LEU A 142 -2.31 -4.49 15.54
N LEU A 143 -2.33 -4.51 14.21
CA LEU A 143 -2.95 -3.55 13.31
C LEU A 143 -3.94 -4.28 12.40
N ALA A 144 -5.15 -3.77 12.27
CA ALA A 144 -6.15 -4.29 11.33
C ALA A 144 -6.19 -3.40 10.08
N VAL A 145 -6.08 -4.00 8.90
CA VAL A 145 -6.24 -3.28 7.61
C VAL A 145 -7.71 -2.99 7.37
N THR A 146 -8.07 -1.71 7.29
CA THR A 146 -9.47 -1.26 7.16
C THR A 146 -9.82 -0.70 5.81
N ASP A 147 -8.82 -0.27 5.03
CA ASP A 147 -9.02 0.31 3.72
C ASP A 147 -7.84 -0.07 2.84
N VAL A 148 -8.10 -0.42 1.59
CA VAL A 148 -7.08 -0.75 0.60
C VAL A 148 -7.41 -0.06 -0.72
N VAL A 149 -6.39 0.49 -1.35
CA VAL A 149 -6.46 0.99 -2.72
C VAL A 149 -5.73 -0.02 -3.59
N SER A 150 -6.49 -0.67 -4.48
CA SER A 150 -5.96 -1.60 -5.47
C SER A 150 -5.75 -0.88 -6.80
N ALA A 151 -4.65 -1.18 -7.49
CA ALA A 151 -4.39 -0.76 -8.86
C ALA A 151 -4.46 -1.98 -9.77
N ALA A 152 -5.23 -1.88 -10.85
CA ALA A 152 -5.28 -2.90 -11.89
C ALA A 152 -3.90 -3.12 -12.52
N SER A 153 -3.15 -2.04 -12.71
CA SER A 153 -1.76 -2.11 -13.14
C SER A 153 -0.94 -0.90 -12.72
N GLY A 154 0.37 -1.03 -12.73
CA GLY A 154 1.26 0.09 -12.44
C GLY A 154 2.70 -0.11 -12.89
N THR A 155 3.40 1.01 -12.94
CA THR A 155 4.82 1.14 -13.27
C THR A 155 5.46 2.12 -12.30
N VAL A 156 6.50 1.68 -11.61
CA VAL A 156 7.33 2.51 -10.73
C VAL A 156 8.78 2.35 -11.14
N LEU A 157 9.37 3.45 -11.59
CA LEU A 157 10.77 3.52 -12.00
C LEU A 157 11.47 4.60 -11.19
N THR A 158 12.66 4.31 -10.66
CA THR A 158 13.51 5.33 -10.03
C THR A 158 14.87 5.40 -10.72
N ALA A 159 15.44 6.60 -10.80
CA ALA A 159 16.79 6.82 -11.30
C ALA A 159 17.81 6.58 -10.18
N ALA A 160 18.87 5.80 -10.46
CA ALA A 160 20.02 5.74 -9.55
C ALA A 160 20.94 6.96 -9.71
N GLU A 161 20.95 7.57 -10.90
CA GLU A 161 21.71 8.77 -11.24
C GLU A 161 21.08 9.49 -12.45
N ALA A 162 21.47 10.75 -12.66
CA ALA A 162 21.05 11.52 -13.82
C ALA A 162 21.44 10.83 -15.14
N GLY A 163 20.55 10.90 -16.13
CA GLY A 163 20.69 10.21 -17.41
C GLY A 163 20.38 8.71 -17.35
N ALA A 164 19.70 8.25 -16.30
CA ALA A 164 19.13 6.90 -16.25
C ALA A 164 18.07 6.73 -17.34
N VAL A 165 18.01 5.53 -17.92
CA VAL A 165 17.14 5.22 -19.06
C VAL A 165 16.46 3.88 -18.85
N ALA A 166 15.17 3.82 -19.16
CA ALA A 166 14.40 2.59 -19.33
C ALA A 166 13.78 2.57 -20.73
N GLU A 167 14.02 1.50 -21.48
CA GLU A 167 13.29 1.19 -22.72
C GLU A 167 12.25 0.12 -22.42
N LEU A 168 10.98 0.46 -22.60
CA LEU A 168 9.81 -0.34 -22.29
C LEU A 168 9.19 -0.83 -23.59
N ARG A 169 9.03 -2.14 -23.74
CA ARG A 169 8.19 -2.74 -24.78
C ARG A 169 6.75 -2.74 -24.29
N LEU A 170 5.87 -2.12 -25.07
CA LEU A 170 4.44 -2.01 -24.79
C LEU A 170 3.68 -3.03 -25.65
N GLN A 171 2.66 -3.68 -25.09
CA GLN A 171 1.75 -4.48 -25.88
C GLN A 171 0.77 -3.57 -26.62
N ALA A 172 0.74 -3.64 -27.94
CA ALA A 172 -0.21 -2.87 -28.75
C ALA A 172 -1.63 -3.41 -28.54
N GLY A 173 -2.55 -2.57 -28.07
CA GLY A 173 -3.98 -2.81 -28.18
C GLY A 173 -4.47 -2.57 -29.60
N ALA A 174 -5.60 -3.18 -29.98
CA ALA A 174 -6.25 -2.93 -31.25
C ALA A 174 -6.78 -1.47 -31.30
N GLY A 175 -5.97 -0.57 -31.86
CA GLY A 175 -6.32 0.84 -32.04
C GLY A 175 -5.11 1.75 -31.83
N GLN A 176 -4.65 2.40 -32.90
CA GLN A 176 -3.56 3.38 -32.91
C GLN A 176 -4.00 4.71 -32.25
N ALA A 177 -4.41 4.68 -30.98
CA ALA A 177 -4.68 5.88 -30.22
C ALA A 177 -3.38 6.66 -29.93
N GLN A 178 -3.53 7.97 -29.71
CA GLN A 178 -2.44 8.82 -29.25
C GLN A 178 -1.94 8.32 -27.88
N LEU A 179 -0.67 7.93 -27.83
CA LEU A 179 -0.04 7.39 -26.62
C LEU A 179 0.12 8.46 -25.55
N GLY A 180 -0.08 8.06 -24.29
CA GLY A 180 0.16 8.88 -23.12
C GLY A 180 0.89 8.12 -22.02
N LEU A 181 1.28 8.85 -20.96
CA LEU A 181 1.99 8.30 -19.80
C LEU A 181 1.22 7.15 -19.13
N ALA A 182 -0.12 7.20 -19.17
CA ALA A 182 -0.96 6.14 -18.63
C ALA A 182 -0.69 4.78 -19.29
N ASP A 183 -0.28 4.74 -20.57
CA ASP A 183 -0.01 3.48 -21.26
C ASP A 183 1.24 2.76 -20.74
N LEU A 184 2.10 3.46 -19.99
CA LEU A 184 3.26 2.85 -19.34
C LEU A 184 2.87 1.87 -18.24
N ALA A 185 1.70 2.02 -17.64
CA ALA A 185 1.18 1.09 -16.65
C ALA A 185 0.52 -0.14 -17.30
N SER A 186 0.22 -0.14 -18.61
CA SER A 186 -0.47 -1.25 -19.26
C SER A 186 0.50 -2.28 -19.84
N ARG A 187 0.59 -3.46 -19.22
CA ARG A 187 1.30 -4.66 -19.72
C ARG A 187 2.63 -4.36 -20.43
N ALA A 188 3.41 -3.46 -19.84
CA ALA A 188 4.73 -3.11 -20.30
C ALA A 188 5.75 -4.14 -19.81
N SER A 189 6.83 -4.31 -20.57
CA SER A 189 7.98 -5.11 -20.16
C SER A 189 9.25 -4.31 -20.43
N VAL A 190 10.28 -4.48 -19.60
CA VAL A 190 11.54 -3.77 -19.80
C VAL A 190 12.35 -4.49 -20.87
N ALA A 191 12.62 -3.80 -21.96
CA ALA A 191 13.47 -4.28 -23.05
C ALA A 191 14.94 -3.91 -22.82
N GLY A 192 15.19 -2.73 -22.27
CA GLY A 192 16.53 -2.25 -21.96
C GLY A 192 16.53 -1.31 -20.77
N ARG A 193 17.63 -1.27 -20.03
CA ARG A 193 17.78 -0.38 -18.87
C ARG A 193 19.22 0.02 -18.66
N ARG A 194 19.41 1.24 -18.15
CA ARG A 194 20.71 1.75 -17.74
C ARG A 194 20.52 2.65 -16.52
N ARG A 195 21.25 2.36 -15.45
CA ARG A 195 21.34 3.21 -14.24
C ARG A 195 19.98 3.46 -13.54
N LEU A 196 19.05 2.52 -13.61
CA LEU A 196 17.84 2.55 -12.78
C LEU A 196 18.16 2.11 -11.35
N GLY A 197 17.51 2.72 -10.37
CA GLY A 197 17.55 2.32 -8.97
C GLY A 197 16.49 1.26 -8.63
N LEU A 198 15.26 1.50 -9.09
CA LEU A 198 14.11 0.61 -8.92
C LEU A 198 13.41 0.46 -10.27
N GLU A 199 12.98 -0.76 -10.54
CA GLU A 199 12.16 -1.11 -11.68
C GLU A 199 11.06 -2.03 -11.18
N TRP A 200 9.82 -1.55 -11.20
CA TRP A 200 8.66 -2.35 -10.89
C TRP A 200 7.57 -2.11 -11.92
N LEU A 201 7.11 -3.19 -12.53
CA LEU A 201 5.99 -3.21 -13.44
C LEU A 201 5.10 -4.37 -12.99
N GLY A 202 3.82 -4.13 -12.76
CA GLY A 202 2.95 -5.13 -12.16
C GLY A 202 1.47 -4.94 -12.47
N THR A 203 0.71 -6.00 -12.25
CA THR A 203 -0.76 -5.99 -12.27
C THR A 203 -1.29 -6.41 -10.90
N ASP A 204 -2.51 -5.99 -10.59
CA ASP A 204 -3.25 -6.39 -9.40
C ASP A 204 -2.41 -6.16 -8.12
N SER A 205 -2.05 -4.90 -7.89
CA SER A 205 -1.25 -4.46 -6.75
C SER A 205 -2.08 -3.65 -5.76
N THR A 206 -1.66 -3.59 -4.49
CA THR A 206 -2.29 -2.75 -3.47
C THR A 206 -1.33 -1.63 -3.07
N PRO A 207 -1.16 -0.54 -3.85
CA PRO A 207 -0.17 0.48 -3.55
C PRO A 207 -0.37 1.17 -2.20
N PHE A 208 -1.63 1.33 -1.75
CA PHE A 208 -1.96 2.09 -0.54
C PHE A 208 -2.95 1.33 0.35
N PHE A 209 -2.79 1.47 1.66
CA PHE A 209 -3.72 0.92 2.63
C PHE A 209 -3.78 1.76 3.91
N ARG A 210 -4.83 1.55 4.71
CA ARG A 210 -4.96 2.12 6.05
C ARG A 210 -5.12 1.02 7.07
N VAL A 211 -4.60 1.30 8.25
CA VAL A 211 -4.67 0.39 9.39
C VAL A 211 -5.19 1.11 10.62
N VAL A 212 -5.90 0.35 11.46
CA VAL A 212 -6.34 0.78 12.77
C VAL A 212 -5.76 -0.12 13.85
N ARG A 213 -5.64 0.42 15.06
CA ARG A 213 -5.36 -0.36 16.27
C ARG A 213 -6.19 0.13 17.42
N LEU A 214 -6.25 -0.66 18.50
CA LEU A 214 -6.79 -0.20 19.76
C LEU A 214 -5.88 0.87 20.36
N ARG A 215 -6.48 1.98 20.80
CA ARG A 215 -5.76 3.17 21.26
C ARG A 215 -4.98 2.87 22.54
N LYS A 216 -3.68 3.19 22.56
CA LYS A 216 -2.78 2.92 23.70
C LYS A 216 -3.28 3.54 25.01
N ASN A 217 -3.76 4.79 24.96
CA ASN A 217 -4.28 5.48 26.14
C ASN A 217 -5.55 4.84 26.69
N TRP A 218 -6.40 4.31 25.80
CA TRP A 218 -7.60 3.58 26.20
C TRP A 218 -7.21 2.28 26.91
N PHE A 219 -6.29 1.48 26.36
CA PHE A 219 -5.77 0.28 27.04
C PHE A 219 -5.18 0.59 28.42
N GLY A 220 -4.43 1.68 28.54
CA GLY A 220 -3.87 2.13 29.82
C GLY A 220 -4.94 2.47 30.86
N LYS A 221 -6.04 3.11 30.44
CA LYS A 221 -7.22 3.40 31.29
C LYS A 221 -7.91 2.11 31.72
N VAL A 222 -8.25 1.24 30.76
CA VAL A 222 -8.93 -0.04 31.00
C VAL A 222 -8.14 -0.91 31.98
N THR A 223 -6.82 -0.99 31.83
CA THR A 223 -5.95 -1.78 32.71
C THR A 223 -5.94 -1.23 34.15
N LYS A 224 -6.06 0.10 34.31
CA LYS A 224 -6.14 0.73 35.64
C LYS A 224 -7.50 0.50 36.31
N ASP A 225 -8.58 0.65 35.54
CA ASP A 225 -9.95 0.60 36.05
C ASP A 225 -10.40 -0.83 36.39
N TYR A 226 -9.94 -1.83 35.62
CA TYR A 226 -10.37 -3.22 35.75
C TYR A 226 -9.27 -4.19 36.22
N GLY A 227 -8.04 -3.71 36.41
CA GLY A 227 -6.93 -4.52 36.87
C GLY A 227 -6.24 -5.36 35.77
N PRO A 228 -5.20 -6.13 36.13
CA PRO A 228 -4.44 -6.93 35.17
C PRO A 228 -5.31 -8.05 34.55
N ARG A 229 -5.10 -8.30 33.25
CA ARG A 229 -5.68 -9.42 32.51
C ARG A 229 -5.33 -10.73 33.21
N GLN A 230 -6.25 -11.36 33.94
CA GLN A 230 -5.99 -12.64 34.60
C GLN A 230 -6.93 -13.74 34.12
N PRO A 231 -6.52 -14.57 33.15
CA PRO A 231 -6.89 -15.97 33.12
C PRO A 231 -5.91 -16.74 34.02
N GLY A 232 -6.28 -16.91 35.30
CA GLY A 232 -5.63 -17.89 36.17
C GLY A 232 -6.06 -19.31 35.78
N ARG A 233 -5.16 -20.29 35.95
CA ARG A 233 -5.40 -21.72 35.69
C ARG A 233 -6.66 -22.20 36.45
N GLY A 234 -7.78 -22.33 35.74
CA GLY A 234 -9.06 -22.82 36.29
C GLY A 234 -10.13 -21.76 36.58
N ALA A 235 -9.86 -20.47 36.37
CA ALA A 235 -10.91 -19.44 36.42
C ALA A 235 -11.64 -19.35 35.07
N ALA A 236 -12.97 -19.21 35.10
CA ALA A 236 -13.74 -18.90 33.91
C ALA A 236 -13.26 -17.57 33.27
N PRO A 237 -13.36 -17.41 31.94
CA PRO A 237 -13.01 -16.16 31.28
C PRO A 237 -13.77 -14.99 31.91
N VAL A 238 -13.05 -13.93 32.29
CA VAL A 238 -13.68 -12.71 32.81
C VAL A 238 -14.42 -12.06 31.64
N PRO A 239 -15.76 -11.87 31.72
CA PRO A 239 -16.50 -11.25 30.64
C PRO A 239 -16.04 -9.81 30.44
N VAL A 240 -16.01 -9.36 29.18
CA VAL A 240 -15.69 -7.97 28.83
C VAL A 240 -16.71 -7.04 29.51
N PRO A 241 -16.27 -6.01 30.25
CA PRO A 241 -17.19 -5.05 30.85
C PRO A 241 -18.10 -4.40 29.79
N PRO A 242 -19.44 -4.39 29.98
CA PRO A 242 -20.38 -3.87 28.98
C PRO A 242 -20.10 -2.43 28.54
N VAL A 243 -19.67 -1.57 29.48
CA VAL A 243 -19.35 -0.17 29.21
C VAL A 243 -18.24 0.01 28.16
N LEU A 244 -17.31 -0.94 28.04
CA LEU A 244 -16.27 -0.88 27.01
C LEU A 244 -16.83 -1.17 25.62
N LEU A 245 -17.82 -2.06 25.56
CA LEU A 245 -18.51 -2.39 24.31
C LEU A 245 -19.46 -1.25 23.91
N GLU A 246 -20.14 -0.63 24.88
CA GLU A 246 -20.95 0.56 24.68
C GLU A 246 -20.10 1.72 24.17
N GLU A 247 -18.94 2.01 24.80
CA GLU A 247 -18.01 3.05 24.35
C GLU A 247 -17.53 2.81 22.91
N ALA A 248 -17.19 1.56 22.57
CA ALA A 248 -16.80 1.17 21.21
C ALA A 248 -17.93 1.31 20.18
N GLN A 249 -19.16 1.03 20.58
CA GLN A 249 -20.35 1.13 19.72
C GLN A 249 -20.80 2.57 19.53
N ASP A 250 -20.72 3.40 20.57
CA ASP A 250 -21.16 4.80 20.59
C ASP A 250 -20.15 5.73 19.90
N ASP A 251 -18.87 5.58 20.21
CA ASP A 251 -17.78 6.33 19.58
C ASP A 251 -16.54 5.45 19.34
N PRO A 252 -16.45 4.80 18.17
CA PRO A 252 -15.30 3.98 17.79
C PRO A 252 -13.97 4.72 17.88
N GLN A 253 -13.94 6.06 17.72
CA GLN A 253 -12.70 6.83 17.73
C GLN A 253 -12.10 6.96 19.12
N VAL A 254 -12.87 6.69 20.18
CA VAL A 254 -12.36 6.64 21.55
C VAL A 254 -11.50 5.40 21.77
N VAL A 255 -11.91 4.27 21.18
CA VAL A 255 -11.25 2.96 21.38
C VAL A 255 -10.27 2.63 20.27
N LEU A 256 -10.52 3.07 19.03
CA LEU A 256 -9.65 2.89 17.88
C LEU A 256 -8.85 4.15 17.57
N GLU A 257 -7.67 3.94 17.00
CA GLU A 257 -6.91 4.98 16.33
C GLU A 257 -6.48 4.49 14.95
N THR A 258 -6.63 5.37 13.94
CA THR A 258 -5.97 5.19 12.65
C THR A 258 -4.49 5.47 12.83
N VAL A 259 -3.66 4.52 12.44
CA VAL A 259 -2.21 4.65 12.59
C VAL A 259 -1.67 5.51 11.46
N SER A 260 -0.98 6.61 11.80
CA SER A 260 -0.42 7.52 10.81
C SER A 260 0.57 6.79 9.89
N ALA A 261 0.64 7.20 8.64
CA ALA A 261 1.67 6.75 7.72
C ALA A 261 3.08 6.97 8.27
N ASP A 262 3.30 7.98 9.11
CA ASP A 262 4.61 8.30 9.73
C ASP A 262 5.08 7.23 10.73
N GLU A 263 4.17 6.39 11.23
CA GLU A 263 4.51 5.23 12.06
C GLU A 263 4.89 4.00 11.24
N GLN A 264 4.79 4.05 9.90
CA GLN A 264 5.20 2.95 9.03
C GLN A 264 6.73 2.84 8.98
N PRO A 265 7.30 1.65 9.24
CA PRO A 265 8.74 1.46 9.13
C PRO A 265 9.28 1.62 7.70
N ALA A 266 10.53 2.07 7.61
CA ALA A 266 11.21 2.25 6.33
C ALA A 266 11.50 0.94 5.58
N GLU A 267 11.55 -0.20 6.28
CA GLU A 267 11.78 -1.53 5.68
C GLU A 267 10.51 -2.09 5.00
N GLY A 268 9.33 -1.48 5.21
CA GLY A 268 8.06 -1.97 4.67
C GLY A 268 7.51 -3.20 5.39
N LEU A 269 6.78 -4.02 4.64
CA LEU A 269 6.30 -5.34 5.05
C LEU A 269 7.44 -6.34 4.89
N THR A 270 7.84 -6.98 5.99
CA THR A 270 8.80 -8.10 5.95
C THR A 270 8.06 -9.41 5.71
N GLU A 271 8.60 -10.28 4.86
CA GLU A 271 8.08 -11.65 4.70
C GLU A 271 8.13 -12.40 6.03
N PRO A 272 7.18 -13.31 6.30
CA PRO A 272 7.29 -14.21 7.44
C PRO A 272 8.56 -15.05 7.30
N ALA A 273 9.33 -15.15 8.40
CA ALA A 273 10.54 -15.97 8.48
C ALA A 273 10.24 -17.48 8.35
#